data_AF-A0A2A2F7P3-F1
#
_entry.id   AF-A0A2A2F7P3-F1
#
_cell.length_a   1.000
_cell.length_b   1.000
_cell.length_c   1.000
_cell.angle_alpha   90.00
_cell.angle_beta   90.00
_cell.angle_gamma   90.00
#
_symmetry.space_group_name_H-M   'P 1'
#
loop_
_entity.id
_entity.type
_entity.pdbx_description
1 polymer ?
#
loop_
_entity_poly.entity_id
_entity_poly.type
_entity_poly.pdbx_seq_one_letter_code
_entity_poly.pdbx_strand_id
1 'polypeptide(L)' 'MEGVSLGIYTGDIEPGILAAILTEPAAPNLRHIHDRQPVVLDPECRWDWLSLEITSRDQVRQVAQRL' A
#
# COMPACT_ATOMS: atom_id res chain seq x y z
N MET A 1 12.72 5.72 -9.99
CA MET A 1 11.29 5.38 -9.79
C MET A 1 10.95 5.77 -8.37
N GLU A 2 10.09 6.78 -8.20
CA GLU A 2 9.51 7.09 -6.90
C GLU A 2 8.26 6.21 -6.75
N GLY A 3 8.33 5.17 -5.93
CA GLY A 3 7.20 4.31 -5.60
C GLY A 3 6.65 4.65 -4.23
N VAL A 4 5.33 4.61 -4.06
CA VAL A 4 4.68 4.77 -2.75
C VAL A 4 4.31 3.38 -2.22
N SER A 5 4.69 3.08 -0.97
CA SER A 5 4.32 1.83 -0.32
C SER A 5 2.88 1.86 0.20
N LEU A 6 2.14 0.79 -0.03
CA LEU A 6 0.76 0.63 0.40
C LEU A 6 0.66 0.35 1.90
N GLY A 7 -0.26 1.00 2.61
CA GLY A 7 -0.44 0.78 4.05
C GLY A 7 -1.84 1.09 4.57
N ILE A 8 -2.19 0.44 5.67
CA ILE A 8 -3.44 0.68 6.42
C ILE A 8 -3.09 1.37 7.75
N TYR A 9 -4.02 2.15 8.29
CA TYR A 9 -3.86 2.77 9.59
C TYR A 9 -5.12 2.63 10.45
N THR A 10 -4.96 2.77 11.76
CA THR A 10 -6.05 2.86 12.74
C THR A 10 -5.68 3.82 13.85
N GLY A 11 -6.69 4.40 14.50
CA GLY A 11 -6.52 5.32 15.62
C GLY A 11 -6.75 6.78 15.25
N ASP A 12 -6.70 7.62 16.28
CA ASP A 12 -6.82 9.08 16.21
C ASP A 12 -5.52 9.72 16.69
N ILE A 13 -5.42 11.05 16.58
CA ILE A 13 -4.23 11.83 16.98
C ILE A 13 -3.82 11.51 18.43
N GLU A 14 -4.77 11.19 19.30
CA GLU A 14 -4.56 10.63 20.64
C GLU A 14 -5.46 9.40 20.83
N PRO A 15 -4.97 8.23 21.29
CA PRO A 15 -3.65 7.96 21.88
C PRO A 15 -2.52 7.69 20.86
N GLY A 16 -2.79 7.86 19.56
CA GLY A 16 -1.80 7.75 18.49
C GLY A 16 -2.31 6.94 17.30
N ILE A 17 -1.70 7.21 16.14
CA ILE A 17 -1.97 6.49 14.89
C ILE A 17 -1.04 5.29 14.80
N LEU A 18 -1.62 4.10 14.58
CA LEU A 18 -0.88 2.90 14.21
C LEU A 18 -1.01 2.68 12.71
N ALA A 19 0.11 2.41 12.05
CA ALA A 19 0.15 2.11 10.63
C ALA A 19 0.86 0.78 10.39
N ALA A 20 0.38 0.05 9.38
CA ALA A 20 1.00 -1.19 8.91
C ALA A 20 1.20 -1.12 7.40
N ILE A 21 2.39 -1.54 6.95
CA ILE A 21 2.73 -1.64 5.53
C ILE A 21 2.26 -3.01 5.01
N LEU A 22 1.57 -3.00 3.87
CA LEU A 22 1.18 -4.23 3.20
C LEU A 22 2.37 -4.82 2.45
N THR A 23 2.55 -6.13 2.55
CA THR A 23 3.66 -6.85 1.91
C THR A 23 3.17 -7.89 0.92
N GLU A 24 4.04 -8.27 0.00
CA GLU A 24 3.83 -9.32 -0.98
C GLU A 24 5.11 -10.16 -1.17
N PRO A 25 5.04 -11.33 -1.84
CA PRO A 25 6.25 -12.08 -2.16
C PRO A 25 7.24 -11.20 -2.93
N ALA A 26 8.51 -11.30 -2.61
CA ALA A 26 9.53 -10.53 -3.30
C ALA A 26 9.56 -10.85 -4.80
N ALA A 27 9.75 -9.81 -5.60
CA ALA A 27 10.01 -9.91 -7.03
C ALA A 27 11.23 -10.84 -7.27
N PRO A 28 11.31 -11.56 -8.40
CA PRO A 28 12.36 -12.55 -8.62
C PRO A 28 13.78 -12.01 -8.42
N ASN A 29 14.03 -10.75 -8.79
CA ASN A 29 15.31 -10.06 -8.63
C ASN A 29 15.62 -9.64 -7.20
N LEU A 30 14.66 -9.65 -6.27
CA LEU A 30 14.84 -9.26 -4.86
C LEU A 30 14.79 -10.46 -3.89
N ARG A 31 14.35 -11.63 -4.34
CA ARG A 31 14.22 -12.84 -3.51
C ARG A 31 15.51 -13.30 -2.83
N HIS A 32 16.67 -12.98 -3.40
CA HIS A 32 17.96 -13.30 -2.81
C HIS A 32 18.30 -12.44 -1.59
N ILE A 33 17.58 -11.33 -1.38
CA ILE A 33 17.73 -10.44 -0.22
C ILE A 33 16.72 -10.86 0.87
N HIS A 34 15.46 -11.06 0.49
CA HIS A 34 14.39 -11.44 1.40
C HIS A 34 13.19 -12.02 0.63
N ASP A 35 12.38 -12.87 1.29
CA ASP A 35 11.21 -13.53 0.66
C ASP A 35 10.01 -12.61 0.44
N ARG A 36 10.02 -11.43 1.06
CA ARG A 36 8.91 -10.47 1.08
C ARG A 36 9.40 -9.06 0.75
N GLN A 37 8.54 -8.29 0.12
CA GLN A 37 8.71 -6.88 -0.17
C GLN A 37 7.45 -6.09 0.20
N PRO A 38 7.53 -4.76 0.39
CA PRO A 38 6.35 -3.91 0.42
C PRO A 38 5.57 -4.00 -0.90
N VAL A 39 4.24 -3.90 -0.83
CA VAL A 39 3.43 -3.65 -2.03
C VAL A 39 3.71 -2.22 -2.47
N VAL A 40 4.18 -2.06 -3.71
CA VAL A 40 4.44 -0.76 -4.33
C VAL A 40 3.26 -0.43 -5.25
N LEU A 41 2.66 0.74 -5.04
CA LEU A 41 1.62 1.29 -5.92
C LEU A 41 2.22 1.87 -7.19
N ASP A 42 1.48 1.78 -8.29
CA ASP A 42 1.66 2.68 -9.41
C ASP A 42 1.52 4.13 -8.91
N PRO A 43 2.47 5.04 -9.21
CA PRO A 43 2.41 6.44 -8.80
C PRO A 43 1.10 7.15 -9.19
N GLU A 44 0.46 6.76 -10.30
CA GLU A 44 -0.82 7.35 -10.73
C GLU A 44 -1.96 7.04 -9.73
N CYS A 45 -1.88 5.90 -9.05
CA CYS A 45 -2.89 5.45 -8.09
C CYS A 45 -2.77 6.08 -6.70
N ARG A 46 -1.72 6.89 -6.44
CA ARG A 46 -1.39 7.37 -5.09
C ARG A 46 -2.53 8.16 -4.41
N TRP A 47 -3.26 8.96 -5.17
CA TRP A 47 -4.29 9.84 -4.62
C TRP A 47 -5.60 9.08 -4.41
N ASP A 48 -5.93 8.17 -5.31
CA ASP A 48 -7.11 7.31 -5.15
C ASP A 48 -6.95 6.39 -3.94
N TRP A 49 -5.74 5.90 -3.66
CA TRP A 49 -5.47 5.14 -2.43
C TRP A 49 -5.72 5.94 -1.15
N LEU A 50 -5.48 7.25 -1.17
CA LEU A 50 -5.66 8.13 -0.02
C LEU A 50 -7.09 8.73 0.07
N SER A 51 -7.94 8.45 -0.92
CA SER A 51 -9.30 9.01 -0.95
C SER A 51 -10.20 8.33 0.08
N LEU A 52 -10.73 9.13 1.00
CA LEU A 52 -11.72 8.68 1.98
C LEU A 52 -13.11 8.39 1.37
N GLU A 53 -13.32 8.78 0.10
CA GLU A 53 -14.56 8.50 -0.62
C GLU A 53 -14.62 7.04 -1.12
N ILE A 54 -13.46 6.39 -1.24
CA ILE A 54 -13.36 4.99 -1.66
C ILE A 54 -13.45 4.09 -0.42
N THR A 55 -14.62 3.51 -0.21
CA THR A 55 -14.93 2.73 1.01
C THR A 55 -15.23 1.26 0.76
N SER A 56 -15.55 0.89 -0.49
CA SER A 56 -15.83 -0.51 -0.82
C SER A 56 -14.56 -1.25 -1.22
N ARG A 57 -14.46 -2.51 -0.78
CA ARG A 57 -13.30 -3.37 -1.08
C ARG A 57 -13.05 -3.54 -2.57
N ASP A 58 -14.10 -3.56 -3.38
CA ASP A 58 -13.99 -3.76 -4.82
C ASP A 58 -13.47 -2.51 -5.53
N GLN A 59 -13.89 -1.32 -5.11
CA GLN A 59 -13.30 -0.06 -5.58
C GLN A 59 -11.82 0.04 -5.19
N VAL A 60 -11.50 -0.29 -3.92
CA VAL A 60 -10.09 -0.30 -3.45
C VAL A 60 -9.22 -1.17 -4.35
N ARG A 61 -9.70 -2.35 -4.77
CA ARG A 61 -8.96 -3.23 -5.70
C ARG A 61 -8.80 -2.65 -7.11
N GLN A 62 -9.75 -1.87 -7.58
CA GLN A 62 -9.69 -1.25 -8.91
C GLN A 62 -8.68 -0.11 -8.94
N VAL A 63 -8.60 0.67 -7.86
CA VAL A 63 -7.72 1.85 -7.79
C VAL A 63 -6.32 1.52 -7.28
N ALA A 64 -6.12 0.43 -6.53
CA ALA A 64 -4.82 0.10 -5.93
C ALA A 64 -3.98 -0.78 -6.86
N GLN A 65 -3.60 -0.26 -8.03
CA GLN A 65 -2.79 -1.00 -9.00
C GLN A 65 -1.32 -1.05 -8.54
N ARG A 66 -0.71 -2.22 -8.70
CA ARG A 66 0.69 -2.43 -8.31
C ARG A 66 1.62 -2.04 -9.44
N LEU A 67 2.79 -1.55 -9.08
CA LEU A 67 3.89 -1.24 -10.00
C LEU A 67 4.54 -2.52 -10.57
#